data_AF-A0A2A4N4K4-F1
#
_entry.id   AF-A0A2A4N4K4-F1
#
_cell.length_a   1.000
_cell.length_b   1.000
_cell.length_c   1.000
_cell.angle_alpha   90.00
_cell.angle_beta   90.00
_cell.angle_gamma   90.00
#
_symmetry.space_group_name_H-M   'P 1'
#
loop_
_entity.id
_entity.type
_entity.pdbx_description
1 polymer ?
#
loop_
_entity_poly.entity_id
_entity_poly.type
_entity_poly.pdbx_seq_one_letter_code
_entity_poly.pdbx_strand_id
1 'polypeptide(L)'
;MVTTNIQKQGNKEMAENHTKFEPGALLHDAIMGAFRTSGSSCNAWCGTYGITAMTARNASLGLTRSPVGKKILHDMIEAAGPDLVALAYRKRVRKHLGEIEEDAA
;
A
#
# COMPACT_ATOMS: atom_id res chain seq x y z
N MET A 1 17.34 35.31 21.09
CA MET A 1 16.29 35.28 20.06
C MET A 1 16.38 33.96 19.33
N VAL A 2 15.38 33.09 19.53
CA VAL A 2 15.30 31.78 18.89
C VAL A 2 14.36 31.92 17.69
N THR A 3 14.89 31.69 16.50
CA THR A 3 14.11 31.59 15.26
C THR A 3 14.86 30.59 14.38
N THR A 4 14.34 29.49 13.83
CA THR A 4 13.08 28.77 13.91
C THR A 4 13.35 27.45 13.19
N ASN A 5 13.33 26.32 13.91
CA ASN A 5 13.66 24.98 13.39
C ASN A 5 12.40 24.26 12.86
N ILE A 6 11.68 24.88 11.91
CA ILE A 6 10.36 24.39 11.43
C ILE A 6 10.46 23.45 10.22
N GLN A 7 11.62 23.31 9.56
CA GLN A 7 11.71 22.53 8.32
C GLN A 7 12.02 21.03 8.50
N LYS A 8 12.24 20.54 9.74
CA LYS A 8 12.68 19.15 9.96
C LYS A 8 11.56 18.17 10.37
N GLN A 9 10.35 18.66 10.68
CA GLN A 9 9.25 17.81 11.17
C GLN A 9 8.36 17.24 10.06
N GLY A 10 8.23 17.89 8.90
CA GLY A 10 7.36 17.41 7.81
C GLY A 10 7.88 16.17 7.06
N ASN A 11 9.15 15.82 7.23
CA ASN A 11 9.80 14.75 6.43
C ASN A 11 10.00 13.43 7.21
N LYS A 12 9.67 13.40 8.50
CA LYS A 12 9.91 12.23 9.36
C LYS A 12 8.67 11.33 9.49
N GLU A 13 7.48 11.92 9.44
CA GLU A 13 6.20 11.21 9.56
C GLU A 13 5.87 10.36 8.32
N MET A 14 6.23 10.85 7.12
CA MET A 14 6.09 10.12 5.86
C MET A 14 6.98 8.87 5.77
N ALA A 15 8.01 8.73 6.61
CA ALA A 15 8.99 7.65 6.51
C ALA A 15 8.73 6.47 7.46
N GLU A 16 7.96 6.66 8.54
CA GLU A 16 7.94 5.70 9.66
C GLU A 16 6.93 4.53 9.51
N ASN A 17 6.06 4.50 8.50
CA ASN A 17 5.09 3.40 8.32
C ASN A 17 5.21 2.59 7.02
N HIS A 18 6.14 2.94 6.13
CA HIS A 18 6.35 2.19 4.87
C HIS A 18 6.99 0.81 5.07
N THR A 19 7.54 0.51 6.25
CA THR A 19 8.17 -0.77 6.57
C THR A 19 7.19 -1.90 6.84
N LYS A 20 5.88 -1.62 6.92
CA LYS A 20 4.86 -2.64 7.23
C LYS A 20 4.41 -3.47 6.02
N PHE A 21 4.65 -3.00 4.82
CA PHE A 21 4.10 -3.57 3.60
C PHE A 21 5.19 -3.87 2.59
N GLU A 22 5.38 -5.15 2.29
CA GLU A 22 6.21 -5.57 1.17
C GLU A 22 5.38 -5.58 -0.13
N PRO A 23 5.76 -4.80 -1.16
CA PRO A 23 5.11 -4.83 -2.46
C PRO A 23 5.11 -6.24 -3.06
N GLY A 24 3.98 -6.64 -3.65
CA GLY A 24 3.81 -7.98 -4.20
C GLY A 24 2.35 -8.40 -4.25
N ALA A 25 2.11 -9.66 -4.63
CA ALA A 25 0.74 -10.18 -4.82
C ALA A 25 -0.13 -10.07 -3.57
N LEU A 26 0.42 -10.39 -2.38
CA LEU A 26 -0.33 -10.30 -1.12
C LEU A 26 -0.74 -8.88 -0.78
N LEU A 27 0.14 -7.89 -1.00
CA LEU A 27 -0.18 -6.48 -0.77
C LEU A 27 -1.20 -5.97 -1.80
N HIS A 28 -1.01 -6.32 -3.08
CA HIS A 28 -1.96 -6.00 -4.14
C HIS A 28 -3.38 -6.48 -3.77
N ASP A 29 -3.52 -7.75 -3.41
CA ASP A 29 -4.82 -8.33 -3.06
C ASP A 29 -5.42 -7.75 -1.77
N ALA A 30 -4.57 -7.31 -0.83
CA ALA A 30 -5.01 -6.61 0.37
C ALA A 30 -5.59 -5.23 0.03
N ILE A 31 -4.91 -4.44 -0.81
CA ILE A 31 -5.38 -3.14 -1.28
C ILE A 31 -6.69 -3.29 -2.06
N MET A 32 -6.78 -4.26 -2.98
CA MET A 32 -8.01 -4.50 -3.74
C MET A 32 -9.18 -4.93 -2.84
N GLY A 33 -8.91 -5.72 -1.82
CA GLY A 33 -9.91 -6.09 -0.81
C GLY A 33 -10.37 -4.89 0.01
N ALA A 34 -9.44 -4.05 0.46
CA ALA A 34 -9.74 -2.87 1.25
C ALA A 34 -10.61 -1.87 0.48
N PHE A 35 -10.31 -1.60 -0.80
CA PHE A 35 -11.17 -0.78 -1.67
C PHE A 35 -12.61 -1.32 -1.74
N ARG A 36 -12.79 -2.63 -1.91
CA ARG A 36 -14.13 -3.23 -1.98
C ARG A 36 -14.88 -3.09 -0.65
N THR A 37 -14.19 -3.31 0.47
CA THR A 37 -14.78 -3.19 1.82
C THR A 37 -15.16 -1.75 2.14
N SER A 38 -14.42 -0.75 1.64
CA SER A 38 -14.73 0.66 1.82
C SER A 38 -15.83 1.20 0.88
N GLY A 39 -16.43 0.33 0.04
CA GLY A 39 -17.49 0.72 -0.89
C GLY A 39 -16.98 1.39 -2.17
N SER A 40 -15.68 1.26 -2.47
CA SER A 40 -15.04 1.83 -3.66
C SER A 40 -14.39 0.73 -4.52
N SER A 41 -13.61 1.13 -5.52
CA SER A 41 -12.79 0.22 -6.31
C SER A 41 -11.49 0.91 -6.72
N CYS A 42 -10.44 0.11 -6.95
CA CYS A 42 -9.19 0.65 -7.48
C CYS A 42 -9.40 1.34 -8.84
N ASN A 43 -10.33 0.87 -9.67
CA ASN A 43 -10.64 1.51 -10.96
C ASN A 43 -11.31 2.88 -10.78
N ALA A 44 -12.23 3.01 -9.83
CA ALA A 44 -12.84 4.30 -9.50
C ALA A 44 -11.77 5.29 -8.99
N TRP A 45 -10.90 4.84 -8.10
CA TRP A 45 -9.77 5.64 -7.62
C TRP A 45 -8.81 6.03 -8.77
N CYS A 46 -8.46 5.09 -9.65
CA CYS A 46 -7.64 5.35 -10.84
C CYS A 46 -8.24 6.45 -11.72
N GLY A 47 -9.56 6.41 -11.96
CA GLY A 47 -10.28 7.44 -12.71
C GLY A 47 -10.19 8.83 -12.08
N THR A 48 -10.38 8.92 -10.75
CA THR A 48 -10.27 10.19 -10.01
C THR A 48 -8.88 10.82 -10.07
N TYR A 49 -7.83 9.99 -10.08
CA TYR A 49 -6.43 10.46 -10.02
C TYR A 49 -5.73 10.47 -11.40
N GLY A 50 -6.43 10.15 -12.48
CA GLY A 50 -5.85 10.10 -13.83
C GLY A 50 -4.76 9.03 -14.00
N ILE A 51 -4.81 7.96 -13.20
CA ILE A 51 -3.85 6.86 -13.21
C ILE A 51 -4.46 5.69 -14.00
N THR A 52 -3.66 4.99 -14.80
CA THR A 52 -4.13 3.77 -15.47
C THR A 52 -4.16 2.59 -14.51
N ALA A 53 -5.10 1.65 -14.70
CA ALA A 53 -5.15 0.42 -13.91
C ALA A 53 -3.82 -0.37 -13.97
N MET A 54 -3.14 -0.36 -15.12
CA MET A 54 -1.82 -0.99 -15.30
C MET A 54 -0.77 -0.35 -14.40
N THR A 55 -0.74 0.99 -14.33
CA THR A 55 0.19 1.74 -13.47
C THR A 55 -0.06 1.43 -11.99
N ALA A 56 -1.31 1.43 -11.54
CA ALA A 56 -1.68 1.09 -10.17
C ALA A 56 -1.31 -0.37 -9.81
N ARG A 57 -1.54 -1.31 -10.74
CA ARG A 57 -1.11 -2.70 -10.59
C ARG A 57 0.41 -2.81 -10.47
N ASN A 58 1.16 -2.15 -11.35
CA ASN A 58 2.62 -2.21 -11.33
C ASN A 58 3.23 -1.59 -10.06
N ALA A 59 2.62 -0.53 -9.54
CA ALA A 59 3.02 0.08 -8.28
C ALA A 59 2.81 -0.89 -7.09
N SER A 60 1.61 -1.47 -6.97
CA SER A 60 1.26 -2.40 -5.88
C SER A 60 2.00 -3.74 -5.92
N LEU A 61 2.40 -4.20 -7.10
CA LEU A 61 3.27 -5.38 -7.26
C LEU A 61 4.77 -5.06 -7.09
N GLY A 62 5.15 -3.80 -6.89
CA GLY A 62 6.56 -3.41 -6.77
C GLY A 62 7.36 -3.50 -8.08
N LEU A 63 6.68 -3.63 -9.23
CA LEU A 63 7.30 -3.65 -10.56
C LEU A 63 7.84 -2.27 -10.95
N THR A 64 7.25 -1.20 -10.40
CA THR A 64 7.75 0.17 -10.57
C THR A 64 8.41 0.65 -9.29
N ARG A 65 9.75 0.61 -9.24
CA ARG A 65 10.54 1.04 -8.06
C ARG A 65 10.94 2.52 -8.07
N SER A 66 10.48 3.28 -9.06
CA SER A 66 10.75 4.72 -9.16
C SER A 66 10.09 5.50 -8.01
N PRO A 67 10.55 6.73 -7.70
CA PRO A 67 9.89 7.58 -6.71
C PRO A 67 8.39 7.77 -6.99
N VAL A 68 8.03 7.90 -8.27
CA VAL A 68 6.64 8.01 -8.72
C VAL A 68 5.85 6.75 -8.41
N GLY A 69 6.39 5.55 -8.70
CA GLY A 69 5.73 4.28 -8.40
C GLY A 69 5.51 4.07 -6.90
N LYS A 70 6.50 4.43 -6.08
CA LYS A 70 6.39 4.40 -4.61
C LYS A 70 5.32 5.36 -4.09
N LYS A 71 5.24 6.57 -4.67
CA LYS A 71 4.19 7.54 -4.34
C LYS A 71 2.79 7.01 -4.71
N ILE A 72 2.65 6.41 -5.88
CA ILE A 72 1.37 5.82 -6.30
C ILE A 72 0.94 4.71 -5.35
N LEU A 73 1.86 3.82 -4.96
CA LEU A 73 1.58 2.78 -3.98
C LEU A 73 1.14 3.38 -2.63
N HIS A 74 1.84 4.40 -2.15
CA HIS A 74 1.46 5.10 -0.93
C HIS A 74 0.03 5.65 -1.02
N ASP A 75 -0.28 6.40 -2.08
CA ASP A 75 -1.58 7.03 -2.26
C ASP A 75 -2.71 5.99 -2.41
N MET A 76 -2.42 4.81 -2.98
CA MET A 76 -3.36 3.69 -3.02
C MET A 76 -3.67 3.15 -1.62
N ILE A 77 -2.66 3.02 -0.75
CA ILE A 77 -2.84 2.52 0.62
C ILE A 77 -3.66 3.52 1.44
N GLU A 78 -3.34 4.81 1.33
CA GLU A 78 -4.10 5.88 1.98
C GLU A 78 -5.57 5.89 1.53
N ALA A 79 -5.81 5.83 0.22
CA ALA A 79 -7.17 5.86 -0.33
C ALA A 79 -7.99 4.59 -0.01
N ALA A 80 -7.34 3.43 0.11
CA ALA A 80 -8.00 2.18 0.48
C ALA A 80 -8.28 2.08 1.99
N GLY A 81 -7.66 2.94 2.80
CA GLY A 81 -7.72 2.90 4.26
C GLY A 81 -6.57 2.07 4.84
N PRO A 82 -5.53 2.70 5.42
CA PRO A 82 -4.33 2.00 5.90
C PRO A 82 -4.61 0.86 6.88
N ASP A 83 -5.57 1.04 7.78
CA ASP A 83 -5.95 0.01 8.78
C ASP A 83 -6.62 -1.21 8.14
N LEU A 84 -7.48 -0.99 7.15
CA LEU A 84 -8.12 -2.07 6.40
C LEU A 84 -7.09 -2.84 5.56
N VAL A 85 -6.17 -2.12 4.93
CA VAL A 85 -5.05 -2.73 4.19
C VAL A 85 -4.18 -3.55 5.13
N ALA A 86 -3.81 -3.01 6.31
CA ALA A 86 -3.02 -3.72 7.31
C ALA A 86 -3.70 -5.00 7.81
N LEU A 87 -5.00 -4.93 8.11
CA LEU A 87 -5.77 -6.10 8.52
C LEU A 87 -5.82 -7.17 7.43
N ALA A 88 -6.15 -6.77 6.19
CA ALA A 88 -6.25 -7.67 5.05
C ALA A 88 -4.90 -8.30 4.71
N TYR A 89 -3.82 -7.52 4.73
CA TYR A 89 -2.47 -7.97 4.45
C TYR A 89 -1.99 -9.01 5.47
N ARG A 90 -2.11 -8.73 6.78
CA ARG A 90 -1.75 -9.70 7.84
C ARG A 90 -2.50 -11.01 7.71
N LYS A 91 -3.80 -10.96 7.39
CA LYS A 91 -4.62 -12.16 7.18
C LYS A 91 -4.07 -13.01 6.03
N ARG A 92 -3.66 -12.37 4.93
CA ARG A 92 -3.10 -13.05 3.76
C ARG A 92 -1.72 -13.65 4.02
N VAL A 93 -0.83 -12.90 4.68
CA VAL A 93 0.51 -13.40 5.05
C VAL A 93 0.39 -14.64 5.94
N ARG A 94 -0.48 -14.61 6.95
CA ARG A 94 -0.72 -15.78 7.82
C ARG A 94 -1.27 -16.99 7.07
N LYS A 95 -2.21 -16.76 6.14
CA LYS A 95 -2.75 -17.84 5.29
C LYS A 95 -1.65 -18.47 4.44
N HIS A 96 -0.84 -17.64 3.79
CA HIS A 96 0.25 -18.10 2.93
C HIS A 96 1.32 -18.86 3.71
N LEU A 97 1.64 -18.41 4.93
CA LEU A 97 2.54 -19.14 5.81
C LEU A 97 2.00 -20.54 6.16
N GLY A 98 0.71 -20.65 6.50
CA GLY A 98 0.08 -21.94 6.75
C GLY A 98 0.11 -22.87 5.54
N GLU A 99 -0.12 -22.36 4.33
CA GLU A 99 -0.02 -23.13 3.08
C GLU A 99 1.40 -23.65 2.85
N ILE A 100 2.43 -22.83 3.11
CA ILE A 100 3.85 -23.24 2.99
C ILE A 100 4.19 -24.33 4.01
N GLU A 101 3.70 -24.23 5.24
CA GLU A 101 3.95 -25.22 6.29
C GLU A 101 3.27 -26.56 6.00
N GLU A 102 2.06 -26.55 5.44
CA GLU A 102 1.33 -27.75 5.00
C GLU A 102 2.04 -28.46 3.83
N ASP A 103 2.52 -27.71 2.83
CA ASP A 103 3.23 -28.27 1.66
C ASP A 103 4.60 -28.89 2.04
N ALA A 104 5.19 -28.47 3.16
CA ALA A 104 6.49 -28.95 3.65
C ALA A 104 6.40 -30.20 4.54
N ALA A 105 5.20 -30.62 4.94
CA ALA A 105 4.93 -31.76 5.83
C ALA A 105 4.68 -33.07 5.05
#